data_AF-A0A812JAE9-F1
#
_entry.id   AF-A0A812JAE9-F1
#
_cell.length_a   1.000
_cell.length_b   1.000
_cell.length_c   1.000
_cell.angle_alpha   90.00
_cell.angle_beta   90.00
_cell.angle_gamma   90.00
#
_symmetry.space_group_name_H-M   'P 1'
#
loop_
_entity.id
_entity.type
_entity.pdbx_description
1 polymer ?
#
loop_
_entity_poly.entity_id
_entity_poly.type
_entity_poly.pdbx_seq_one_letter_code
_entity_poly.pdbx_strand_id
1 'polypeptide(L)'
;VIQNDHSLLKWVSTHRLPGIAKLGLSSVYFFLNSGPSVLIAVDVTDHETNIMAETKIKEVMKPKRVGQVDVYTYGEADRYFGVADGTLPGFTYFGVLPGHLPRVVVFDDSDHWVEDAQYLTVEKLPEHLPRVARMWRISSTPRGYALWIAKKFVTLYLNADRAAGATLGYPGRVFVVLLLAVLVWAQAHLVVWLARSVFNFFYNIVEGDEQVSAKEQESKKDK
;
A
#
# COMPACT_ATOMS: atom_id res chain seq x y z
N VAL A 1 30.43 12.70 40.41
CA VAL A 1 29.66 13.96 40.19
C VAL A 1 29.19 13.95 38.74
N ILE A 2 27.95 14.43 38.49
CA ILE A 2 27.09 14.35 37.29
C ILE A 2 25.99 13.29 37.45
N GLN A 3 24.88 13.73 38.04
CA GLN A 3 23.67 12.93 38.26
C GLN A 3 22.39 13.71 37.87
N ASN A 4 22.48 14.75 37.03
CA ASN A 4 21.35 15.63 36.67
C ASN A 4 21.14 15.90 35.15
N ASP A 5 21.73 15.10 34.24
CA ASP A 5 21.35 14.97 32.80
C ASP A 5 20.30 13.85 32.56
N HIS A 6 20.15 12.95 33.53
CA HIS A 6 19.42 11.70 33.41
C HIS A 6 17.88 11.83 33.44
N SER A 7 17.34 13.01 33.72
CA SER A 7 15.91 13.33 33.60
C SER A 7 15.56 14.02 32.28
N LEU A 8 16.53 14.60 31.59
CA LEU A 8 16.34 15.45 30.42
C LEU A 8 16.12 14.63 29.14
N LEU A 9 16.99 13.63 28.99
CA LEU A 9 16.86 12.44 28.16
C LEU A 9 15.62 11.59 28.45
N LYS A 10 14.98 11.76 29.61
CA LYS A 10 13.94 10.86 30.11
C LYS A 10 12.53 11.26 29.70
N TRP A 11 12.37 12.40 29.01
CA TRP A 11 11.05 12.87 28.58
C TRP A 11 10.95 13.39 27.13
N VAL A 12 12.03 13.85 26.48
CA VAL A 12 12.08 13.85 24.99
C VAL A 12 11.76 12.43 24.47
N SER A 13 12.17 11.45 25.27
CA SER A 13 11.86 10.02 25.22
C SER A 13 10.46 9.61 25.68
N THR A 14 9.55 10.51 26.10
CA THR A 14 8.16 10.14 26.44
C THR A 14 7.13 10.50 25.37
N HIS A 15 7.63 10.68 24.13
CA HIS A 15 6.97 10.30 22.88
C HIS A 15 6.07 11.33 22.19
N ARG A 16 6.53 11.74 21.00
CA ARG A 16 5.79 12.10 19.76
C ARG A 16 6.83 12.00 18.64
N LEU A 17 6.94 10.86 17.96
CA LEU A 17 8.21 10.44 17.32
C LEU A 17 8.63 11.27 16.10
N PRO A 18 9.95 11.48 15.97
CA PRO A 18 10.65 11.18 14.71
C PRO A 18 12.01 10.48 14.91
N GLY A 19 12.30 9.49 14.06
CA GLY A 19 13.63 8.86 13.96
C GLY A 19 13.80 7.51 14.66
N ILE A 20 12.73 6.76 14.96
CA ILE A 20 12.90 5.34 15.32
C ILE A 20 13.19 4.57 14.05
N ALA A 21 14.45 4.30 13.68
CA ALA A 21 14.74 3.49 12.50
C ALA A 21 14.15 2.06 12.58
N LYS A 22 13.88 1.57 13.80
CA LYS A 22 13.41 0.20 14.05
C LYS A 22 12.07 0.17 14.80
N LEU A 23 10.99 0.61 14.13
CA LEU A 23 9.65 0.32 14.61
C LEU A 23 9.34 -1.17 14.39
N GLY A 24 9.21 -1.93 15.48
CA GLY A 24 8.64 -3.27 15.43
C GLY A 24 7.13 -3.23 15.19
N LEU A 25 6.54 -4.34 14.76
CA LEU A 25 5.10 -4.44 14.45
C LEU A 25 4.21 -3.97 15.60
N SER A 26 4.59 -4.28 16.85
CA SER A 26 3.90 -3.84 18.06
C SER A 26 3.96 -2.32 18.25
N SER A 27 5.09 -1.69 17.93
CA SER A 27 5.29 -0.25 18.07
C SER A 27 4.58 0.54 16.97
N VAL A 28 4.44 -0.04 15.77
CA VAL A 28 3.67 0.54 14.67
C VAL A 28 2.20 0.71 15.07
N TYR A 29 1.60 -0.27 15.73
CA TYR A 29 0.22 -0.17 16.19
C TYR A 29 0.00 1.04 17.11
N PHE A 30 0.90 1.26 18.09
CA PHE A 30 0.83 2.43 18.97
C PHE A 30 1.08 3.74 18.21
N PHE A 31 1.99 3.74 17.24
CA PHE A 31 2.28 4.89 16.40
C PHE A 31 1.06 5.31 15.56
N LEU A 32 0.39 4.35 14.91
CA LEU A 32 -0.80 4.61 14.10
C LEU A 32 -1.98 5.13 14.93
N ASN A 33 -2.11 4.68 16.18
CA ASN A 33 -3.15 5.14 17.10
C ASN A 33 -2.82 6.47 17.80
N SER A 34 -1.63 7.04 17.59
CA SER A 34 -1.23 8.32 18.20
C SER A 34 -1.84 9.54 17.49
N GLY A 35 -2.39 9.36 16.29
CA GLY A 35 -2.99 10.41 15.47
C GLY A 35 -2.52 10.34 14.01
N PRO A 36 -2.83 11.36 13.19
CA PRO A 36 -2.35 11.44 11.81
C PRO A 36 -0.84 11.31 11.76
N SER A 37 -0.32 10.44 10.92
CA SER A 37 1.10 10.08 10.97
C SER A 37 1.71 9.85 9.59
N VAL A 38 3.04 9.90 9.51
CA VAL A 38 3.85 9.70 8.32
C VAL A 38 4.90 8.67 8.66
N LEU A 39 4.80 7.51 8.04
CA LEU A 39 5.75 6.42 8.17
C LEU A 39 6.69 6.42 6.97
N ILE A 40 7.98 6.43 7.23
CA ILE A 40 9.04 6.32 6.23
C ILE A 40 9.68 4.95 6.42
N ALA A 41 9.30 4.00 5.57
CA ALA A 41 9.84 2.66 5.57
C ALA A 41 11.14 2.62 4.74
N VAL A 42 12.19 2.11 5.34
CA VAL A 42 13.56 2.08 4.80
C VAL A 42 14.18 0.73 5.07
N ASP A 43 15.25 0.39 4.34
CA ASP A 43 16.13 -0.70 4.74
C ASP A 43 17.08 -0.18 5.83
N VAL A 44 17.01 -0.74 7.03
CA VAL A 44 17.85 -0.30 8.16
C VAL A 44 19.34 -0.53 7.93
N THR A 45 19.71 -1.41 6.99
CA THR A 45 21.11 -1.64 6.60
C THR A 45 21.65 -0.55 5.68
N ASP A 46 20.77 0.21 5.00
CA ASP A 46 21.14 1.32 4.13
C ASP A 46 21.27 2.63 4.94
N HIS A 47 22.51 2.92 5.36
CA HIS A 47 22.80 4.09 6.18
C HIS A 47 22.51 5.42 5.48
N GLU A 48 22.74 5.51 4.17
CA GLU A 48 22.52 6.74 3.40
C GLU A 48 21.03 7.08 3.33
N THR A 49 20.20 6.08 3.05
CA THR A 49 18.75 6.24 3.01
C THR A 49 18.18 6.62 4.38
N ASN A 50 18.73 6.06 5.46
CA ASN A 50 18.34 6.42 6.83
C ASN A 50 18.66 7.89 7.15
N ILE A 51 19.88 8.35 6.84
CA ILE A 51 20.28 9.75 7.03
C ILE A 51 19.40 10.67 6.18
N MET A 52 19.13 10.30 4.94
CA MET A 52 18.23 11.06 4.06
C MET A 52 16.83 11.17 4.65
N ALA A 53 16.25 10.07 5.12
CA ALA A 53 14.93 10.06 5.73
C ALA A 53 14.86 11.00 6.94
N GLU A 54 15.82 10.89 7.86
CA GLU A 54 15.92 11.79 9.01
C GLU A 54 16.08 13.26 8.61
N THR A 55 16.91 13.53 7.61
CA THR A 55 17.16 14.89 7.11
C THR A 55 15.88 15.49 6.52
N LYS A 56 15.14 14.71 5.74
CA LYS A 56 13.88 15.14 5.14
C LYS A 56 12.78 15.33 6.18
N ILE A 57 12.74 14.52 7.24
CA ILE A 57 11.86 14.78 8.38
C ILE A 57 12.21 16.11 9.03
N LYS A 58 13.50 16.40 9.26
CA LYS A 58 13.94 17.68 9.85
C LYS A 58 13.59 18.88 8.98
N GLU A 59 13.70 18.76 7.65
CA GLU A 59 13.28 19.81 6.71
C GLU A 59 11.79 20.13 6.81
N VAL A 60 10.94 19.09 6.97
CA VAL A 60 9.49 19.25 7.09
C VAL A 60 9.09 19.79 8.46
N MET A 61 9.58 19.15 9.52
CA MET A 61 9.17 19.43 10.89
C MET A 61 9.85 20.66 11.50
N LYS A 62 11.00 21.07 10.95
CA LYS A 62 11.79 22.22 11.42
C LYS A 62 11.98 22.21 12.94
N PRO A 63 12.60 21.14 13.51
CA PRO A 63 12.73 21.01 14.95
C PRO A 63 13.54 22.16 15.55
N LYS A 64 13.25 22.47 16.82
CA LYS A 64 14.04 23.43 17.59
C LYS A 64 15.23 22.71 18.19
N ARG A 65 16.43 23.21 17.94
CA ARG A 65 17.66 22.67 18.55
C ARG A 65 17.76 23.13 20.01
N VAL A 66 17.79 22.18 20.95
CA VAL A 66 17.96 22.43 22.38
C VAL A 66 19.23 21.69 22.84
N GLY A 67 20.31 22.44 23.04
CA GLY A 67 21.63 21.85 23.26
C GLY A 67 22.13 21.07 22.04
N GLN A 68 22.42 19.78 22.23
CA GLN A 68 22.85 18.88 21.15
C GLN A 68 21.71 18.03 20.57
N VAL A 69 20.46 18.25 21.00
CA VAL A 69 19.31 17.42 20.61
C VAL A 69 18.29 18.23 19.82
N ASP A 70 17.72 17.63 18.78
CA ASP A 70 16.59 18.18 18.03
C ASP A 70 15.29 17.87 18.76
N VAL A 71 14.53 18.92 19.11
CA VAL A 71 13.25 18.80 19.80
C VAL A 71 12.12 19.16 18.84
N TYR A 72 11.17 18.24 18.70
CA TYR A 72 10.06 18.35 17.77
C TYR A 72 8.79 18.74 18.53
N THR A 73 8.13 19.79 18.07
CA THR A 73 6.85 20.26 18.62
C THR A 73 5.72 19.79 17.73
N TYR A 74 4.79 19.03 18.28
CA TYR A 74 3.58 18.58 17.59
C TYR A 74 2.38 19.30 18.19
N GLY A 75 1.70 20.13 17.41
CA GLY A 75 0.39 20.69 17.69
C GLY A 75 -0.75 19.71 17.35
N GLU A 76 -1.99 20.13 17.61
CA GLU A 76 -3.19 19.31 17.36
C GLU A 76 -3.41 18.95 15.88
N ALA A 77 -2.83 19.73 14.96
CA ALA A 77 -2.92 19.52 13.52
C ALA A 77 -1.66 18.87 12.90
N ASP A 78 -0.64 18.61 13.72
CA ASP A 78 0.65 18.11 13.21
C ASP A 78 0.62 16.59 13.05
N ARG A 79 1.29 16.12 12.00
CA ARG A 79 1.46 14.68 11.77
C ARG A 79 2.64 14.15 12.56
N TYR A 80 2.49 12.97 13.15
CA TYR A 80 3.59 12.22 13.78
C TYR A 80 4.50 11.63 12.71
N PHE A 81 5.81 11.56 12.93
CA PHE A 81 6.74 10.98 11.95
C PHE A 81 7.41 9.72 12.50
N GLY A 82 7.50 8.69 11.68
CA GLY A 82 8.15 7.44 12.04
C GLY A 82 9.09 7.06 10.93
N VAL A 83 10.29 6.61 11.27
CA VAL A 83 11.06 5.76 10.36
C VAL A 83 10.71 4.32 10.72
N ALA A 84 10.82 3.37 9.81
CA ALA A 84 10.62 1.96 10.15
C ALA A 84 11.42 1.06 9.23
N ASP A 85 11.74 -0.12 9.74
CA ASP A 85 12.33 -1.17 8.94
C ASP A 85 11.27 -1.79 8.01
N GLY A 86 11.28 -1.36 6.76
CA GLY A 86 10.34 -1.82 5.75
C GLY A 86 10.57 -3.25 5.28
N THR A 87 11.65 -3.90 5.72
CA THR A 87 11.92 -5.32 5.43
C THR A 87 11.12 -6.26 6.32
N LEU A 88 10.55 -5.76 7.43
CA LEU A 88 9.79 -6.56 8.37
C LEU A 88 8.46 -7.04 7.78
N PRO A 89 8.04 -8.29 8.09
CA PRO A 89 6.76 -8.82 7.65
C PRO A 89 5.61 -8.00 8.26
N GLY A 90 4.57 -7.72 7.46
CA GLY A 90 3.39 -6.97 7.87
C GLY A 90 3.27 -5.58 7.24
N PHE A 91 4.39 -4.92 6.88
CA PHE A 91 4.34 -3.63 6.18
C PHE A 91 3.78 -3.73 4.75
N THR A 92 3.78 -4.93 4.17
CA THR A 92 3.13 -5.23 2.89
C THR A 92 1.63 -4.94 2.90
N TYR A 93 0.98 -5.01 4.07
CA TYR A 93 -0.42 -4.63 4.25
C TYR A 93 -0.68 -3.16 3.86
N PHE A 94 0.29 -2.28 4.12
CA PHE A 94 0.23 -0.86 3.77
C PHE A 94 0.80 -0.55 2.38
N GLY A 95 1.09 -1.57 1.57
CA GLY A 95 1.69 -1.41 0.23
C GLY A 95 3.20 -1.16 0.24
N VAL A 96 3.87 -1.36 1.37
CA VAL A 96 5.33 -1.30 1.49
C VAL A 96 5.91 -2.67 1.21
N LEU A 97 6.53 -2.83 0.05
CA LEU A 97 7.20 -4.06 -0.36
C LEU A 97 8.71 -3.92 -0.16
N PRO A 98 9.41 -4.94 0.39
CA PRO A 98 10.85 -4.86 0.63
C PRO A 98 11.67 -4.49 -0.62
N GLY A 99 11.28 -5.01 -1.79
CA GLY A 99 11.96 -4.71 -3.06
C GLY A 99 11.71 -3.29 -3.60
N HIS A 100 10.90 -2.47 -2.93
CA HIS A 100 10.56 -1.11 -3.35
C HIS A 100 10.99 -0.03 -2.35
N LEU A 101 11.78 -0.37 -1.34
CA LEU A 101 12.26 0.61 -0.36
C LEU A 101 13.20 1.64 -1.02
N PRO A 102 13.22 2.91 -0.56
CA PRO A 102 12.43 3.47 0.53
C PRO A 102 10.99 3.82 0.15
N ARG A 103 10.06 3.80 1.12
CA ARG A 103 8.64 4.13 0.94
C ARG A 103 8.11 5.07 1.99
N VAL A 104 7.20 5.95 1.57
CA VAL A 104 6.48 6.85 2.46
C VAL A 104 5.01 6.47 2.45
N VAL A 105 4.44 6.33 3.64
CA VAL A 105 3.02 6.07 3.85
C VAL A 105 2.48 7.12 4.80
N VAL A 106 1.38 7.75 4.44
CA VAL A 106 0.74 8.79 5.25
C VAL A 106 -0.58 8.25 5.77
N PHE A 107 -0.69 8.14 7.08
CA PHE A 107 -1.85 7.65 7.79
C PHE A 107 -2.68 8.83 8.26
N ASP A 108 -3.98 8.80 7.99
CA ASP A 108 -4.93 9.71 8.61
C ASP A 108 -5.45 9.10 9.93
N ASP A 109 -5.57 7.77 9.99
CA ASP A 109 -5.82 6.96 11.19
C ASP A 109 -5.25 5.53 10.99
N SER A 110 -5.56 4.58 11.88
CA SER A 110 -5.09 3.19 11.81
C SER A 110 -5.60 2.41 10.60
N ASP A 111 -6.74 2.81 10.05
CA ASP A 111 -7.45 2.10 8.98
C ASP A 111 -7.37 2.81 7.63
N HIS A 112 -6.99 4.09 7.60
CA HIS A 112 -6.95 4.92 6.41
C HIS A 112 -5.54 5.47 6.16
N TRP A 113 -5.01 5.16 4.98
CA TRP A 113 -3.68 5.61 4.60
C TRP A 113 -3.58 5.97 3.11
N VAL A 114 -2.51 6.68 2.79
CA VAL A 114 -2.12 7.07 1.45
C VAL A 114 -0.72 6.53 1.20
N GLU A 115 -0.58 5.70 0.18
CA GLU A 115 0.70 5.26 -0.38
C GLU A 115 0.76 5.65 -1.85
N ASP A 116 1.86 6.26 -2.32
CA ASP A 116 2.07 6.49 -3.74
C ASP A 116 3.56 6.47 -4.10
N ALA A 117 3.98 5.40 -4.78
CA ALA A 117 5.35 5.22 -5.25
C ALA A 117 5.94 6.42 -6.01
N GLN A 118 5.10 7.07 -6.84
CA GLN A 118 5.55 8.05 -7.82
C GLN A 118 5.48 9.46 -7.24
N TYR A 119 4.46 9.73 -6.43
CA TYR A 119 4.14 11.08 -5.96
C TYR A 119 4.35 11.28 -4.46
N LEU A 120 4.84 10.27 -3.74
CA LEU A 120 5.13 10.34 -2.32
C LEU A 120 6.45 9.62 -2.00
N THR A 121 7.56 10.29 -2.34
CA THR A 121 8.93 9.82 -2.12
C THR A 121 9.61 10.54 -0.94
N VAL A 122 10.62 9.90 -0.34
CA VAL A 122 11.43 10.48 0.75
C VAL A 122 12.18 11.74 0.28
N GLU A 123 12.82 11.66 -0.88
CA GLU A 123 13.64 12.76 -1.44
C GLU A 123 12.89 14.08 -1.58
N LYS A 124 11.62 14.00 -2.00
CA LYS A 124 10.75 15.14 -2.27
C LYS A 124 9.64 15.26 -1.22
N LEU A 125 9.85 14.71 -0.03
CA LEU A 125 8.87 14.70 1.05
C LEU A 125 8.29 16.09 1.36
N PRO A 126 9.08 17.19 1.46
CA PRO A 126 8.54 18.53 1.71
C PRO A 126 7.59 19.03 0.63
N GLU A 127 7.80 18.65 -0.63
CA GLU A 127 6.97 19.07 -1.77
C GLU A 127 5.71 18.20 -1.92
N HIS A 128 5.84 16.92 -1.58
CA HIS A 128 4.81 15.91 -1.77
C HIS A 128 3.79 15.88 -0.63
N LEU A 129 4.23 16.08 0.61
CA LEU A 129 3.36 15.99 1.79
C LEU A 129 2.14 16.93 1.73
N PRO A 130 2.24 18.20 1.28
CA PRO A 130 1.08 19.07 1.11
C PRO A 130 0.07 18.59 0.05
N ARG A 131 0.50 17.72 -0.89
CA ARG A 131 -0.35 17.19 -1.97
C ARG A 131 -1.14 15.96 -1.55
N VAL A 132 -0.82 15.36 -0.40
CA VAL A 132 -1.48 14.15 0.12
C VAL A 132 -3.00 14.31 0.21
N ALA A 133 -3.50 15.51 0.51
CA ALA A 133 -4.94 15.78 0.56
C ALA A 133 -5.68 15.42 -0.74
N ARG A 134 -4.99 15.50 -1.89
CA ARG A 134 -5.52 15.19 -3.24
C ARG A 134 -5.21 13.77 -3.72
N MET A 135 -4.53 12.97 -2.90
CA MET A 135 -4.16 11.60 -3.25
C MET A 135 -5.26 10.62 -2.85
N TRP A 136 -5.20 9.43 -3.46
CA TRP A 136 -6.16 8.36 -3.21
C TRP A 136 -5.93 7.78 -1.81
N ARG A 137 -6.97 7.85 -0.98
CA ARG A 137 -7.02 7.19 0.32
C ARG A 137 -7.45 5.75 0.16
N ILE A 138 -6.66 4.87 0.75
CA ILE A 138 -6.92 3.44 0.86
C ILE A 138 -7.44 3.19 2.28
N SER A 139 -8.26 2.16 2.43
CA SER A 139 -8.65 1.69 3.76
C SER A 139 -8.59 0.18 3.89
N SER A 140 -8.60 -0.29 5.14
CA SER A 140 -8.65 -1.71 5.51
C SER A 140 -9.98 -2.40 5.11
N THR A 141 -11.00 -1.62 4.76
CA THR A 141 -12.32 -2.13 4.38
C THR A 141 -12.34 -2.75 2.99
N PRO A 142 -13.33 -3.62 2.65
CA PRO A 142 -13.48 -4.15 1.29
C PRO A 142 -13.56 -3.06 0.20
N ARG A 143 -14.16 -1.91 0.53
CA ARG A 143 -14.19 -0.73 -0.36
C ARG A 143 -12.79 -0.16 -0.58
N GLY A 144 -11.97 -0.10 0.47
CA GLY A 144 -10.57 0.33 0.39
C GLY A 144 -9.72 -0.61 -0.47
N TYR A 145 -9.93 -1.93 -0.38
CA TYR A 145 -9.28 -2.89 -1.26
C TYR A 145 -9.67 -2.71 -2.73
N ALA A 146 -10.96 -2.48 -3.02
CA ALA A 146 -11.43 -2.16 -4.36
C ALA A 146 -10.81 -0.86 -4.90
N LEU A 147 -10.69 0.17 -4.06
CA LEU A 147 -10.01 1.43 -4.40
C LEU A 147 -8.51 1.22 -4.66
N TRP A 148 -7.84 0.37 -3.89
CA TRP A 148 -6.44 0.03 -4.11
C TRP A 148 -6.23 -0.66 -5.47
N ILE A 149 -7.08 -1.63 -5.81
CA ILE A 149 -7.07 -2.28 -7.12
C ILE A 149 -7.33 -1.25 -8.23
N ALA A 150 -8.38 -0.44 -8.09
CA ALA A 150 -8.72 0.60 -9.06
C ALA A 150 -7.55 1.56 -9.28
N LYS A 151 -6.87 1.98 -8.21
CA LYS A 151 -5.67 2.81 -8.27
C LYS A 151 -4.58 2.15 -9.13
N LYS A 152 -4.26 0.87 -8.90
CA LYS A 152 -3.22 0.16 -9.68
C LYS A 152 -3.57 0.13 -11.17
N PHE A 153 -4.83 -0.15 -11.52
CA PHE A 153 -5.28 -0.15 -12.92
C PHE A 153 -5.21 1.25 -13.56
N VAL A 154 -5.65 2.30 -12.84
CA VAL A 154 -5.56 3.68 -13.32
C VAL A 154 -4.10 4.08 -13.54
N THR A 155 -3.20 3.77 -12.60
CA THR A 155 -1.77 4.07 -12.75
C THR A 155 -1.17 3.31 -13.93
N LEU A 156 -1.51 2.03 -14.12
CA LEU A 156 -1.05 1.24 -15.26
C LEU A 156 -1.51 1.86 -16.59
N TYR A 157 -2.79 2.24 -16.67
CA TYR A 157 -3.34 2.92 -17.85
C TYR A 157 -2.61 4.23 -18.15
N LEU A 158 -2.46 5.10 -17.15
CA LEU A 158 -1.81 6.40 -17.33
C LEU A 158 -0.34 6.25 -17.75
N ASN A 159 0.36 5.24 -17.23
CA ASN A 159 1.73 4.95 -17.65
C ASN A 159 1.78 4.45 -19.10
N ALA A 160 0.86 3.56 -19.51
CA ALA A 160 0.75 3.08 -20.88
C ALA A 160 0.38 4.20 -21.86
N ASP A 161 -0.59 5.06 -21.51
CA ASP A 161 -0.98 6.23 -22.31
C ASP A 161 0.17 7.22 -22.49
N ARG A 162 0.92 7.52 -21.41
CA ARG A 162 2.10 8.40 -21.48
C ARG A 162 3.20 7.80 -22.37
N ALA A 163 3.49 6.50 -22.22
CA ALA A 163 4.49 5.82 -23.03
C ALA A 163 4.10 5.82 -24.52
N ALA A 164 2.86 5.46 -24.84
CA ALA A 164 2.37 5.42 -26.21
C ALA A 164 2.26 6.82 -26.83
N GLY A 165 1.88 7.82 -26.03
CA GLY A 165 1.89 9.22 -26.42
C GLY A 165 3.28 9.75 -26.72
N ALA A 166 4.30 9.31 -25.98
CA ALA A 166 5.69 9.69 -26.23
C ALA A 166 6.27 9.03 -27.50
N THR A 167 5.87 7.80 -27.81
CA THR A 167 6.41 7.07 -28.97
C THR A 167 5.68 7.37 -30.28
N LEU A 168 4.35 7.45 -30.24
CA LEU A 168 3.50 7.48 -31.44
C LEU A 168 2.52 8.67 -31.44
N GLY A 169 2.61 9.58 -30.46
CA GLY A 169 1.70 10.71 -30.36
C GLY A 169 0.25 10.29 -30.13
N TYR A 170 -0.68 10.99 -30.76
CA TYR A 170 -2.12 10.73 -30.62
C TYR A 170 -2.55 9.32 -31.08
N PRO A 171 -2.07 8.78 -32.23
CA PRO A 171 -2.35 7.39 -32.62
C PRO A 171 -1.98 6.34 -31.58
N GLY A 172 -0.85 6.52 -30.88
CA GLY A 172 -0.42 5.61 -29.81
C GLY A 172 -1.43 5.54 -28.66
N ARG A 173 -1.99 6.69 -28.26
CA ARG A 173 -3.00 6.75 -27.19
C ARG A 173 -4.29 6.02 -27.57
N VAL A 174 -4.74 6.20 -28.81
CA VAL A 174 -5.91 5.48 -29.35
C VAL A 174 -5.67 3.97 -29.35
N PHE A 175 -4.47 3.53 -29.74
CA PHE A 175 -4.10 2.12 -29.72
C PHE A 175 -4.14 1.52 -28.31
N VAL A 176 -3.64 2.23 -27.29
CA VAL A 176 -3.69 1.77 -25.89
C VAL A 176 -5.14 1.59 -25.42
N VAL A 177 -6.02 2.53 -25.74
CA VAL A 177 -7.45 2.43 -25.39
C VAL A 177 -8.10 1.21 -26.06
N LEU A 178 -7.84 1.00 -27.35
CA LEU A 178 -8.36 -0.18 -28.08
C LEU A 178 -7.82 -1.48 -27.51
N LEU A 179 -6.53 -1.55 -27.21
CA LEU A 179 -5.89 -2.73 -26.62
C LEU A 179 -6.50 -3.07 -25.26
N LEU A 180 -6.74 -2.06 -24.40
CA LEU A 180 -7.40 -2.27 -23.12
C LEU A 180 -8.85 -2.72 -23.29
N ALA A 181 -9.60 -2.16 -24.25
CA ALA A 181 -10.96 -2.59 -24.54
C ALA A 181 -10.99 -4.07 -24.97
N VAL A 182 -10.06 -4.48 -25.84
CA VAL A 182 -9.91 -5.89 -26.26
C VAL A 182 -9.53 -6.79 -25.09
N LEU A 183 -8.61 -6.37 -24.22
CA LEU A 183 -8.22 -7.15 -23.04
C LEU A 183 -9.37 -7.32 -22.05
N VAL A 184 -10.14 -6.27 -21.79
CA VAL A 184 -11.33 -6.33 -20.92
C VAL A 184 -12.38 -7.26 -21.52
N TRP A 185 -12.62 -7.15 -22.82
CA TRP A 185 -13.55 -8.03 -23.53
C TRP A 185 -13.10 -9.50 -23.49
N ALA A 186 -11.82 -9.77 -23.74
CA ALA A 186 -11.25 -11.11 -23.69
C ALA A 186 -11.32 -11.72 -22.28
N GLN A 187 -11.01 -10.94 -21.24
CA GLN A 187 -11.14 -11.36 -19.83
C GLN A 187 -12.59 -11.69 -19.48
N ALA A 188 -13.55 -10.83 -19.84
CA ALA A 188 -14.97 -11.07 -19.60
C ALA A 188 -15.45 -12.34 -20.31
N HIS A 189 -15.03 -12.55 -21.56
CA HIS A 189 -15.38 -13.75 -22.31
C HIS A 189 -14.75 -15.01 -21.71
N LEU A 190 -13.51 -14.94 -21.22
CA LEU A 190 -12.84 -16.04 -20.55
C LEU A 190 -13.55 -16.44 -19.24
N VAL A 191 -14.01 -15.46 -18.45
CA VAL A 191 -14.79 -15.74 -17.23
C VAL A 191 -16.13 -16.41 -17.56
N VAL A 192 -16.86 -15.91 -18.57
CA VAL A 192 -18.12 -16.52 -19.01
C VAL A 192 -17.88 -17.94 -19.53
N TRP A 193 -16.81 -18.15 -20.30
CA TRP A 193 -16.45 -19.46 -20.83
C TRP A 193 -16.08 -20.45 -19.72
N LEU A 194 -15.29 -20.02 -18.73
CA LEU A 194 -14.97 -20.84 -17.55
C LEU A 194 -16.23 -21.17 -16.74
N ALA A 195 -17.10 -20.20 -16.49
CA ALA A 195 -18.35 -20.43 -15.76
C ALA A 195 -19.26 -21.44 -16.48
N ARG A 196 -19.39 -21.33 -17.81
CA ARG A 196 -20.12 -22.31 -18.63
C ARG A 196 -19.48 -23.69 -18.60
N SER A 197 -18.14 -23.75 -18.66
CA SER A 197 -17.41 -25.03 -18.63
C SER A 197 -17.57 -25.74 -17.29
N VAL A 198 -17.51 -25.00 -16.18
CA VAL A 198 -17.76 -25.53 -14.83
C VAL A 198 -19.22 -25.97 -14.69
N PHE A 199 -20.18 -25.15 -15.12
CA PHE A 199 -21.60 -25.50 -15.08
C PHE A 199 -21.89 -26.78 -15.88
N ASN A 200 -21.38 -26.88 -17.10
CA ASN A 200 -21.54 -28.07 -17.95
C ASN A 200 -20.85 -29.30 -17.34
N PHE A 201 -19.70 -29.14 -16.69
CA PHE A 201 -19.02 -30.23 -16.00
C PHE A 201 -19.88 -30.79 -14.86
N PHE A 202 -20.44 -29.93 -14.02
CA PHE A 202 -21.33 -30.36 -12.93
C PHE A 202 -22.66 -30.92 -13.44
N TYR A 203 -23.25 -30.29 -14.45
CA TYR A 203 -24.49 -30.77 -15.07
C TYR A 203 -24.33 -32.18 -15.64
N ASN A 204 -23.23 -32.44 -16.37
CA ASN A 204 -22.94 -33.75 -16.95
C ASN A 204 -22.63 -34.82 -15.90
N ILE A 205 -22.08 -34.47 -14.73
CA ILE A 205 -21.88 -35.41 -13.62
C ILE A 205 -23.23 -35.81 -13.00
N VAL A 206 -24.13 -34.84 -12.78
CA VAL A 206 -25.45 -35.09 -12.20
C VAL A 206 -26.33 -35.93 -13.13
N GLU A 207 -26.37 -35.61 -14.43
CA GLU A 207 -27.10 -36.44 -15.41
C GLU A 207 -26.45 -37.82 -15.61
N GLY A 208 -25.13 -37.91 -15.50
CA GLY A 208 -24.39 -39.17 -15.59
C GLY A 208 -24.80 -40.17 -14.48
N ASP A 209 -24.97 -39.68 -13.25
CA ASP A 209 -25.40 -40.52 -12.12
C ASP A 209 -26.89 -40.93 -12.22
N GLU A 210 -27.76 -40.05 -12.74
CA GLU A 210 -29.18 -40.38 -12.94
C GLU A 210 -29.38 -41.45 -14.04
N GLN A 211 -28.64 -41.36 -15.16
CA GLN A 211 -28.74 -42.36 -16.23
C GLN A 211 -28.20 -43.73 -15.86
N VAL A 212 -27.15 -43.78 -15.02
CA VAL A 212 -26.59 -45.05 -14.52
C VAL A 212 -27.58 -45.70 -13.54
N SER A 213 -28.18 -44.92 -12.63
CA SER A 213 -29.19 -45.39 -11.68
C SER A 213 -30.45 -45.93 -12.38
N ALA A 214 -30.94 -45.24 -13.42
CA ALA A 214 -32.11 -45.66 -14.19
C ALA A 214 -31.87 -46.98 -14.95
N LYS A 215 -30.71 -47.14 -15.59
CA LYS A 215 -30.35 -48.39 -16.30
C LYS A 215 -30.17 -49.59 -15.36
N GLU A 216 -29.69 -49.35 -14.14
CA GLU A 216 -29.51 -50.40 -13.14
C GLU A 216 -30.86 -50.87 -12.55
N GLN A 217 -31.87 -49.99 -12.50
CA GLN A 217 -33.24 -50.34 -12.10
C GLN A 217 -34.03 -51.08 -13.19
N GLU A 218 -33.86 -50.73 -14.47
CA GLU A 218 -34.45 -51.50 -15.58
C GLU A 218 -33.88 -52.93 -15.66
N SER A 219 -32.56 -53.08 -15.57
CA SER A 219 -31.87 -54.39 -15.58
C SER A 219 -32.29 -55.32 -14.42
N LYS A 220 -32.75 -54.77 -13.29
CA LYS A 220 -33.26 -55.53 -12.15
C LYS A 220 -34.75 -55.89 -12.24
N LYS A 221 -35.53 -55.24 -13.11
CA LYS A 221 -36.95 -55.58 -13.35
C LYS A 221 -37.13 -56.71 -14.37
N ASP A 222 -36.15 -56.93 -15.24
CA ASP A 222 -36.18 -57.96 -16.28
C ASP A 222 -35.57 -59.31 -15.87
N LYS A 223 -35.27 -59.50 -14.57
CA LYS A 223 -34.81 -60.78 -13.97
C LYS A 223 -35.81 -61.28 -12.95
#